data_AF-A0A6V7KX37-F1
#
_entry.id   AF-A0A6V7KX37-F1
#
_cell.length_a   1.000
_cell.length_b   1.000
_cell.length_c   1.000
_cell.angle_alpha   90.00
_cell.angle_beta   90.00
_cell.angle_gamma   90.00
#
_symmetry.space_group_name_H-M   'P 1'
#
loop_
_entity.id
_entity.type
_entity.pdbx_description
1 polymer ?
#
loop_
_entity_poly.entity_id
_entity_poly.type
_entity_poly.pdbx_seq_one_letter_code
_entity_poly.pdbx_strand_id
1 'polypeptide(L)'
;TYFGKNGSRYSLARVTIGGSDFSTRAYTLDDIPDDVHLNNFSLTREDEVYKIPYMQRALELNPQLKFFAAPWTAPAWMKTNDKISGPLGILKHEYYQTYANYLVKFLETYEKRGLPMFALSTGNEPATALTDIVPINDMFWTPYSQSRFLVNNLGPTVRQSMSNRTQIWVMDDQRFELPWWVDEMYITESNVGNYFDGIAVHWYSEKFISPIVLDLTHKRHPDKFMIMTEACHTRPFDSSIQP
;
A
#
# COMPACT_ATOMS: atom_id res chain seq x y z
N THR A 1 19.83 -14.48 9.99
CA THR A 1 19.80 -14.77 8.54
C THR A 1 19.36 -13.58 7.71
N TYR A 2 18.18 -12.99 7.91
CA TYR A 2 17.71 -11.90 7.03
C TYR A 2 18.42 -10.55 7.22
N PHE A 3 18.45 -9.99 8.44
CA PHE A 3 18.89 -8.60 8.65
C PHE A 3 20.34 -8.46 9.16
N GLY A 4 20.83 -9.44 9.92
CA GLY A 4 22.16 -9.36 10.52
C GLY A 4 23.31 -9.30 9.51
N LYS A 5 24.44 -8.71 9.90
CA LYS A 5 25.65 -8.52 9.07
C LYS A 5 26.23 -9.82 8.48
N ASN A 6 26.00 -10.96 9.13
CA ASN A 6 26.50 -12.27 8.71
C ASN A 6 25.47 -13.07 7.88
N GLY A 7 24.46 -12.40 7.31
CA GLY A 7 23.43 -13.02 6.49
C GLY A 7 23.11 -12.21 5.24
N SER A 8 21.88 -12.30 4.73
CA SER A 8 21.45 -11.64 3.48
C SER A 8 21.35 -10.12 3.58
N ARG A 9 21.35 -9.58 4.80
CA ARG A 9 21.34 -8.15 5.13
C ARG A 9 20.27 -7.36 4.38
N TYR A 10 19.03 -7.85 4.41
CA TYR A 10 17.88 -7.19 3.81
C TYR A 10 17.79 -5.73 4.27
N SER A 11 17.58 -4.82 3.32
CA SER A 11 17.59 -3.37 3.51
C SER A 11 16.23 -2.71 3.36
N LEU A 12 15.21 -3.47 2.96
CA LEU A 12 13.83 -3.02 2.84
C LEU A 12 12.90 -4.11 3.39
N ALA A 13 11.89 -3.71 4.15
CA ALA A 13 10.82 -4.59 4.65
C ALA A 13 9.45 -3.94 4.43
N ARG A 14 8.46 -4.75 4.01
CA ARG A 14 7.08 -4.33 3.80
C ARG A 14 6.28 -4.48 5.09
N VAL A 15 5.39 -3.52 5.36
CA VAL A 15 4.50 -3.51 6.54
C VAL A 15 3.06 -3.27 6.09
N THR A 16 2.17 -4.18 6.42
CA THR A 16 0.72 -4.03 6.18
C THR A 16 0.13 -2.93 7.08
N ILE A 17 -0.73 -2.07 6.54
CA ILE A 17 -1.58 -1.17 7.33
C ILE A 17 -2.94 -1.87 7.49
N GLY A 18 -3.36 -2.14 8.73
CA GLY A 18 -4.51 -3.02 8.99
C GLY A 18 -4.18 -4.49 8.71
N GLY A 19 -5.19 -5.27 8.32
CA GLY A 19 -5.05 -6.68 7.96
C GLY A 19 -4.81 -6.92 6.46
N SER A 20 -4.33 -8.11 6.14
CA SER A 20 -4.14 -8.68 4.80
C SER A 20 -4.70 -10.10 4.73
N ASP A 21 -4.57 -10.76 3.59
CA ASP A 21 -4.82 -12.19 3.40
C ASP A 21 -3.96 -13.09 4.30
N PHE A 22 -2.75 -12.66 4.68
CA PHE A 22 -1.89 -13.31 5.67
C PHE A 22 -2.21 -12.93 7.14
N SER A 23 -3.37 -12.35 7.40
CA SER A 23 -3.87 -12.06 8.75
C SER A 23 -4.91 -13.09 9.19
N THR A 24 -5.00 -13.36 10.50
CA THR A 24 -5.96 -14.33 11.04
C THR A 24 -7.40 -13.81 11.12
N ARG A 25 -7.64 -12.54 10.78
CA ARG A 25 -8.95 -11.89 10.72
C ARG A 25 -8.90 -10.69 9.78
N ALA A 26 -10.05 -10.29 9.25
CA ALA A 26 -10.24 -9.01 8.58
C ALA A 26 -10.34 -7.88 9.62
N TYR A 27 -9.58 -6.80 9.44
CA TYR A 27 -9.59 -5.64 10.33
C TYR A 27 -8.94 -4.43 9.68
N THR A 28 -9.30 -3.25 10.18
CA THR A 28 -8.55 -2.01 9.94
C THR A 28 -8.10 -1.41 11.26
N LEU A 29 -7.57 -0.19 11.21
CA LEU A 29 -7.16 0.54 12.42
C LEU A 29 -8.27 1.48 12.92
N ASP A 30 -9.44 1.50 12.26
CA ASP A 30 -10.56 2.38 12.62
C ASP A 30 -11.91 1.79 12.20
N ASP A 31 -12.28 0.66 12.81
CA ASP A 31 -13.47 -0.12 12.44
C ASP A 31 -14.78 0.42 13.06
N ILE A 32 -14.75 1.52 13.83
CA ILE A 32 -15.97 2.16 14.36
C ILE A 32 -16.63 2.98 13.25
N PRO A 33 -17.91 2.73 12.90
CA PRO A 33 -18.59 3.44 11.82
C PRO A 33 -18.63 4.96 12.01
N ASP A 34 -18.59 5.68 10.88
CA ASP A 34 -18.75 7.14 10.78
C ASP A 34 -17.75 7.97 11.59
N ASP A 35 -16.58 7.40 11.92
CA ASP A 35 -15.52 8.09 12.66
C ASP A 35 -14.68 9.00 11.75
N VAL A 36 -15.32 10.01 11.16
CA VAL A 36 -14.71 10.96 10.21
C VAL A 36 -13.49 11.69 10.81
N HIS A 37 -13.41 11.79 12.13
CA HIS A 37 -12.32 12.44 12.86
C HIS A 37 -11.26 11.45 13.38
N LEU A 38 -11.43 10.16 13.11
CA LEU A 38 -10.51 9.08 13.48
C LEU A 38 -10.27 9.01 15.01
N ASN A 39 -11.27 9.34 15.83
CA ASN A 39 -11.14 9.36 17.29
C ASN A 39 -10.87 7.98 17.89
N ASN A 40 -11.32 6.92 17.22
CA ASN A 40 -11.20 5.52 17.59
C ASN A 40 -10.06 4.81 16.84
N PHE A 41 -9.32 5.54 16.00
CA PHE A 41 -8.11 5.01 15.38
C PHE A 41 -7.19 4.43 16.45
N SER A 42 -6.87 3.15 16.33
CA SER A 42 -6.01 2.46 17.28
C SER A 42 -5.22 1.35 16.60
N LEU A 43 -3.99 1.16 17.09
CA LEU A 43 -3.21 -0.01 16.73
C LEU A 43 -3.83 -1.25 17.36
N THR A 44 -3.79 -2.36 16.64
CA THR A 44 -4.39 -3.60 17.10
C THR A 44 -3.35 -4.51 17.72
N ARG A 45 -3.82 -5.64 18.29
CA ARG A 45 -2.94 -6.67 18.85
C ARG A 45 -1.86 -7.10 17.85
N GLU A 46 -2.19 -7.15 16.56
CA GLU A 46 -1.28 -7.53 15.50
C GLU A 46 -0.09 -6.55 15.35
N ASP A 47 -0.33 -5.25 15.55
CA ASP A 47 0.71 -4.24 15.59
C ASP A 47 1.56 -4.36 16.87
N GLU A 48 0.89 -4.40 18.03
CA GLU A 48 1.53 -4.30 19.35
C GLU A 48 2.34 -5.54 19.73
N VAL A 49 1.82 -6.73 19.43
CA VAL A 49 2.40 -8.01 19.88
C VAL A 49 3.32 -8.62 18.84
N TYR A 50 3.09 -8.32 17.55
CA TYR A 50 3.85 -8.93 16.46
C TYR A 50 4.67 -7.90 15.70
N LYS A 51 4.04 -7.03 14.90
CA LYS A 51 4.76 -6.21 13.91
C LYS A 51 5.82 -5.33 14.55
N ILE A 52 5.45 -4.53 15.54
CA ILE A 52 6.34 -3.53 16.15
C ILE A 52 7.54 -4.18 16.86
N PRO A 53 7.37 -5.18 17.76
CA PRO A 53 8.51 -5.85 18.39
C PRO A 53 9.49 -6.47 17.37
N TYR A 54 8.98 -7.12 16.32
CA TYR A 54 9.84 -7.71 15.28
C TYR A 54 10.55 -6.65 14.43
N MET A 55 9.88 -5.54 14.12
CA MET A 55 10.50 -4.42 13.41
C MET A 55 11.63 -3.78 14.22
N GLN A 56 11.44 -3.56 15.52
CA GLN A 56 12.48 -3.05 16.41
C GLN A 56 13.68 -4.02 16.46
N ARG A 57 13.42 -5.32 16.60
CA ARG A 57 14.48 -6.34 16.56
C ARG A 57 15.21 -6.37 15.22
N ALA A 58 14.52 -6.16 14.11
CA ALA A 58 15.13 -6.08 12.80
C ALA A 58 16.06 -4.86 12.67
N LEU A 59 15.67 -3.70 13.22
CA LEU A 59 16.51 -2.50 13.27
C LEU A 59 17.76 -2.67 14.14
N GLU A 60 17.67 -3.37 15.28
CA GLU A 60 18.86 -3.69 16.09
C GLU A 60 19.90 -4.49 15.29
N LEU A 61 19.43 -5.37 14.40
CA LEU A 61 20.29 -6.19 13.54
C LEU A 61 20.79 -5.41 12.31
N ASN A 62 19.96 -4.53 11.74
CA ASN A 62 20.30 -3.66 10.63
C ASN A 62 19.75 -2.23 10.84
N PRO A 63 20.54 -1.32 11.43
CA PRO A 63 20.11 0.07 11.64
C PRO A 63 19.84 0.88 10.36
N GLN A 64 20.20 0.35 9.18
CA GLN A 64 19.92 0.96 7.88
C GLN A 64 18.67 0.39 7.19
N LEU A 65 17.95 -0.54 7.84
CA LEU A 65 16.72 -1.11 7.32
C LEU A 65 15.67 -0.03 7.11
N LYS A 66 15.07 -0.01 5.93
CA LYS A 66 13.94 0.84 5.58
C LYS A 66 12.65 0.03 5.66
N PHE A 67 11.57 0.68 6.07
CA PHE A 67 10.22 0.11 6.03
C PHE A 67 9.39 0.82 4.99
N PHE A 68 8.60 0.08 4.21
CA PHE A 68 7.53 0.67 3.42
C PHE A 68 6.19 0.08 3.84
N ALA A 69 5.16 0.90 3.85
CA ALA A 69 3.83 0.49 4.29
C ALA A 69 2.84 0.43 3.12
N ALA A 70 1.90 -0.51 3.16
CA ALA A 70 0.81 -0.59 2.19
C ALA A 70 -0.50 -0.97 2.90
N PRO A 71 -1.60 -0.24 2.70
CA PRO A 71 -2.93 -0.68 3.13
C PRO A 71 -3.52 -1.65 2.10
N TRP A 72 -4.25 -2.67 2.56
CA TRP A 72 -5.05 -3.52 1.68
C TRP A 72 -6.44 -2.95 1.44
N THR A 73 -6.97 -2.20 2.40
CA THR A 73 -8.31 -1.61 2.33
C THR A 73 -8.42 -0.37 3.23
N ALA A 74 -9.39 0.49 2.94
CA ALA A 74 -9.91 1.44 3.92
C ALA A 74 -10.86 0.75 4.92
N PRO A 75 -11.19 1.39 6.05
CA PRO A 75 -12.30 0.97 6.90
C PRO A 75 -13.58 0.76 6.10
N ALA A 76 -14.37 -0.26 6.48
CA ALA A 76 -15.55 -0.68 5.73
C ALA A 76 -16.55 0.46 5.51
N TRP A 77 -16.80 1.27 6.54
CA TRP A 77 -17.71 2.42 6.48
C TRP A 77 -17.28 3.51 5.48
N MET A 78 -16.00 3.52 5.08
CA MET A 78 -15.49 4.42 4.05
C MET A 78 -15.74 3.92 2.61
N LYS A 79 -16.16 2.66 2.43
CA LYS A 79 -16.28 2.01 1.11
C LYS A 79 -17.73 1.95 0.64
N THR A 80 -17.94 2.00 -0.68
CA THR A 80 -19.26 1.94 -1.34
C THR A 80 -20.06 0.68 -1.04
N ASN A 81 -19.39 -0.41 -0.67
CA ASN A 81 -20.03 -1.69 -0.37
C ASN A 81 -20.12 -1.98 1.14
N ASP A 82 -19.68 -1.04 2.00
CA ASP A 82 -19.65 -1.14 3.46
C ASP A 82 -18.98 -2.43 3.99
N LYS A 83 -17.97 -2.94 3.25
CA LYS A 83 -17.26 -4.19 3.56
C LYS A 83 -15.75 -4.03 3.50
N ILE A 84 -15.04 -4.80 4.33
CA ILE A 84 -13.56 -4.89 4.31
C ILE A 84 -13.07 -5.62 3.05
N SER A 85 -13.83 -6.61 2.59
CA SER A 85 -13.54 -7.41 1.39
C SER A 85 -14.74 -7.53 0.47
N GLY A 86 -14.48 -7.77 -0.81
CA GLY A 86 -15.50 -8.06 -1.81
C GLY A 86 -15.54 -7.01 -2.93
N PRO A 87 -16.14 -7.38 -4.07
CA PRO A 87 -15.94 -6.68 -5.32
C PRO A 87 -16.47 -5.25 -5.27
N LEU A 88 -15.84 -4.39 -6.07
CA LEU A 88 -16.26 -3.00 -6.30
C LEU A 88 -16.36 -2.15 -5.03
N GLY A 89 -15.63 -2.53 -3.97
CA GLY A 89 -15.44 -1.71 -2.78
C GLY A 89 -14.52 -0.53 -3.09
N ILE A 90 -15.11 0.60 -3.48
CA ILE A 90 -14.39 1.84 -3.82
C ILE A 90 -14.47 2.78 -2.62
N LEU A 91 -13.41 3.55 -2.39
CA LEU A 91 -13.45 4.63 -1.41
C LEU A 91 -14.52 5.67 -1.81
N LYS A 92 -15.47 5.97 -0.92
CA LYS A 92 -16.47 7.02 -1.17
C LYS A 92 -15.77 8.38 -1.19
N HIS A 93 -16.16 9.25 -2.12
CA HIS A 93 -15.49 10.52 -2.37
C HIS A 93 -15.47 11.43 -1.12
N GLU A 94 -16.54 11.42 -0.34
CA GLU A 94 -16.64 12.16 0.93
C GLU A 94 -15.57 11.77 1.97
N TYR A 95 -14.98 10.57 1.85
CA TYR A 95 -13.96 10.07 2.78
C TYR A 95 -12.53 10.16 2.26
N TYR A 96 -12.28 10.79 1.11
CA TYR A 96 -10.92 10.91 0.57
C TYR A 96 -9.97 11.61 1.55
N GLN A 97 -10.39 12.73 2.14
CA GLN A 97 -9.56 13.43 3.13
C GLN A 97 -9.40 12.62 4.41
N THR A 98 -10.48 11.98 4.88
CA THR A 98 -10.43 11.12 6.07
C THR A 98 -9.49 9.95 5.88
N TYR A 99 -9.48 9.31 4.71
CA TYR A 99 -8.57 8.22 4.41
C TYR A 99 -7.11 8.69 4.28
N ALA A 100 -6.86 9.87 3.70
CA ALA A 100 -5.52 10.47 3.74
C ALA A 100 -5.04 10.73 5.18
N ASN A 101 -5.93 11.24 6.04
CA ASN A 101 -5.65 11.42 7.47
C ASN A 101 -5.40 10.08 8.18
N TYR A 102 -6.12 9.02 7.81
CA TYR A 102 -5.94 7.67 8.35
C TYR A 102 -4.55 7.13 8.06
N LEU A 103 -4.08 7.28 6.81
CA LEU A 103 -2.74 6.85 6.41
C LEU A 103 -1.65 7.68 7.12
N VAL A 104 -1.81 9.00 7.23
CA VAL A 104 -0.88 9.84 7.98
C VAL A 104 -0.88 9.50 9.47
N LYS A 105 -2.04 9.23 10.08
CA LYS A 105 -2.13 8.82 11.48
C LYS A 105 -1.40 7.52 11.75
N PHE A 106 -1.42 6.56 10.81
CA PHE A 106 -0.56 5.38 10.86
C PHE A 106 0.94 5.76 10.81
N LEU A 107 1.36 6.56 9.83
CA LEU A 107 2.76 6.98 9.67
C LEU A 107 3.30 7.62 10.95
N GLU A 108 2.57 8.60 11.50
CA GLU A 108 2.98 9.31 12.71
C GLU A 108 2.96 8.43 13.95
N THR A 109 2.01 7.48 14.05
CA THR A 109 1.92 6.57 15.20
C THR A 109 3.13 5.63 15.24
N TYR A 110 3.56 5.11 14.08
CA TYR A 110 4.76 4.27 13.97
C TYR A 110 6.05 5.10 14.14
N GLU A 111 6.10 6.31 13.58
CA GLU A 111 7.25 7.22 13.75
C GLU A 111 7.49 7.58 15.22
N LYS A 112 6.44 7.87 15.98
CA LYS A 112 6.51 8.12 17.45
C LYS A 112 7.05 6.93 18.25
N ARG A 113 7.07 5.72 17.66
CA ARG A 113 7.63 4.50 18.26
C ARG A 113 9.04 4.17 17.75
N GLY A 114 9.68 5.12 17.05
CA GLY A 114 11.01 4.95 16.47
C GLY A 114 11.01 4.11 15.19
N LEU A 115 9.87 3.95 14.53
CA LEU A 115 9.69 3.14 13.32
C LEU A 115 9.17 4.01 12.15
N PRO A 116 9.90 5.05 11.71
CA PRO A 116 9.46 5.86 10.58
C PRO A 116 9.40 5.01 9.30
N MET A 117 8.35 5.21 8.51
CA MET A 117 8.25 4.59 7.20
C MET A 117 9.08 5.38 6.19
N PHE A 118 9.89 4.68 5.41
CA PHE A 118 10.61 5.24 4.27
C PHE A 118 9.65 5.57 3.13
N ALA A 119 8.64 4.72 2.91
CA ALA A 119 7.65 4.89 1.85
C ALA A 119 6.27 4.38 2.24
N LEU A 120 5.25 4.87 1.53
CA LEU A 120 3.85 4.48 1.62
C LEU A 120 3.34 4.17 0.21
N SER A 121 2.75 3.00 0.02
CA SER A 121 1.95 2.69 -1.17
C SER A 121 0.56 3.34 -1.05
N THR A 122 0.00 3.81 -2.17
CA THR A 122 -1.39 4.29 -2.24
C THR A 122 -2.43 3.20 -1.95
N GLY A 123 -2.04 1.92 -2.01
CA GLY A 123 -2.90 0.77 -1.77
C GLY A 123 -2.33 -0.48 -2.44
N ASN A 124 -2.41 -1.62 -1.76
CA ASN A 124 -2.05 -2.93 -2.31
C ASN A 124 -3.07 -3.34 -3.39
N GLU A 125 -2.56 -3.75 -4.54
CA GLU A 125 -3.33 -4.34 -5.65
C GLU A 125 -4.68 -3.66 -5.93
N PRO A 126 -4.66 -2.37 -6.30
CA PRO A 126 -5.87 -1.60 -6.61
C PRO A 126 -6.78 -2.28 -7.63
N ALA A 127 -6.29 -3.12 -8.53
CA ALA A 127 -7.11 -3.83 -9.52
C ALA A 127 -7.75 -5.11 -8.99
N THR A 128 -7.26 -5.69 -7.89
CA THR A 128 -7.73 -6.99 -7.35
C THR A 128 -9.21 -6.95 -6.95
N ALA A 129 -9.68 -5.82 -6.39
CA ALA A 129 -11.08 -5.60 -6.03
C ALA A 129 -12.06 -5.51 -7.23
N LEU A 130 -11.58 -5.60 -8.48
CA LEU A 130 -12.46 -5.77 -9.66
C LEU A 130 -13.15 -7.13 -9.69
N THR A 131 -12.58 -8.13 -9.01
CA THR A 131 -13.04 -9.51 -9.08
C THR A 131 -13.42 -10.02 -7.70
N ASP A 132 -14.37 -10.96 -7.63
CA ASP A 132 -14.84 -11.58 -6.37
C ASP A 132 -14.19 -12.96 -6.14
N ILE A 133 -12.97 -13.15 -6.63
CA ILE A 133 -12.39 -14.49 -6.72
C ILE A 133 -11.96 -15.00 -5.34
N VAL A 134 -11.52 -14.11 -4.44
CA VAL A 134 -11.21 -14.46 -3.04
C VAL A 134 -11.60 -13.32 -2.08
N PRO A 135 -12.27 -13.61 -0.96
CA PRO A 135 -12.67 -12.62 0.03
C PRO A 135 -11.48 -12.17 0.89
N ILE A 136 -10.51 -11.48 0.28
CA ILE A 136 -9.38 -10.85 0.96
C ILE A 136 -9.64 -9.36 1.19
N ASN A 137 -8.97 -8.75 2.15
CA ASN A 137 -9.02 -7.31 2.33
C ASN A 137 -8.62 -6.62 1.03
N ASP A 138 -9.48 -5.74 0.52
CA ASP A 138 -9.32 -5.15 -0.80
C ASP A 138 -9.87 -3.72 -0.85
N MET A 139 -9.42 -2.91 -1.81
CA MET A 139 -10.09 -1.66 -2.14
C MET A 139 -9.76 -1.29 -3.58
N PHE A 140 -10.81 -1.06 -4.36
CA PHE A 140 -10.66 -0.75 -5.77
C PHE A 140 -10.24 0.70 -5.96
N TRP A 141 -9.17 0.91 -6.72
CA TRP A 141 -8.87 2.19 -7.34
C TRP A 141 -8.93 2.06 -8.86
N THR A 142 -9.39 3.12 -9.51
CA THR A 142 -9.06 3.36 -10.93
C THR A 142 -7.83 4.26 -10.97
N PRO A 143 -7.04 4.30 -12.07
CA PRO A 143 -5.98 5.29 -12.21
C PRO A 143 -6.53 6.73 -12.09
N TYR A 144 -7.77 6.97 -12.54
CA TYR A 144 -8.46 8.25 -12.36
C TYR A 144 -8.66 8.60 -10.88
N SER A 145 -9.28 7.72 -10.09
CA SER A 145 -9.55 7.99 -8.68
C SER A 145 -8.28 8.02 -7.84
N GLN A 146 -7.29 7.17 -8.13
CA GLN A 146 -5.98 7.19 -7.47
C GLN A 146 -5.24 8.51 -7.75
N SER A 147 -5.24 8.99 -8.99
CA SER A 147 -4.63 10.27 -9.37
C SER A 147 -5.28 11.45 -8.63
N ARG A 148 -6.62 11.50 -8.63
CA ARG A 148 -7.39 12.55 -7.92
C ARG A 148 -7.15 12.52 -6.42
N PHE A 149 -7.20 11.34 -5.79
CA PHE A 149 -6.92 11.17 -4.36
C PHE A 149 -5.49 11.60 -4.01
N LEU A 150 -4.52 11.24 -4.85
CA LEU A 150 -3.12 11.57 -4.62
C LEU A 150 -2.88 13.09 -4.67
N VAL A 151 -3.38 13.77 -5.70
CA VAL A 151 -3.16 15.22 -5.89
C VAL A 151 -3.94 16.05 -4.89
N ASN A 152 -5.20 15.69 -4.64
CA ASN A 152 -6.11 16.54 -3.85
C ASN A 152 -6.13 16.20 -2.35
N ASN A 153 -5.63 15.04 -1.94
CA ASN A 153 -5.71 14.58 -0.54
C ASN A 153 -4.38 14.01 -0.04
N LEU A 154 -3.97 12.82 -0.48
CA LEU A 154 -2.87 12.09 0.14
C LEU A 154 -1.54 12.85 0.08
N GLY A 155 -1.17 13.34 -1.10
CA GLY A 155 0.07 14.05 -1.32
C GLY A 155 0.21 15.27 -0.41
N PRO A 156 -0.70 16.25 -0.46
CA PRO A 156 -0.69 17.40 0.45
C PRO A 156 -0.71 16.99 1.93
N THR A 157 -1.52 16.00 2.31
CA THR A 157 -1.66 15.57 3.72
C THR A 157 -0.36 14.97 4.25
N VAL A 158 0.33 14.13 3.47
CA VAL A 158 1.64 13.60 3.85
C VAL A 158 2.68 14.73 3.93
N ARG A 159 2.74 15.61 2.93
CA ARG A 159 3.75 16.68 2.89
C ARG A 159 3.59 17.73 4.01
N GLN A 160 2.39 17.87 4.57
CA GLN A 160 2.10 18.76 5.70
C GLN A 160 2.23 18.09 7.08
N SER A 161 2.40 16.77 7.14
CA SER A 161 2.46 16.02 8.41
C SER A 161 3.88 15.97 8.99
N MET A 162 3.99 15.38 10.18
CA MET A 162 5.30 15.07 10.78
C MET A 162 6.11 14.12 9.89
N SER A 163 5.45 13.21 9.19
CA SER A 163 6.06 12.20 8.32
C SER A 163 6.29 12.68 6.88
N ASN A 164 6.50 13.99 6.67
CA ASN A 164 6.55 14.63 5.34
C ASN A 164 7.66 14.14 4.39
N ARG A 165 8.66 13.43 4.92
CA ARG A 165 9.74 12.79 4.15
C ARG A 165 9.38 11.41 3.61
N THR A 166 8.23 10.86 4.00
CA THR A 166 7.75 9.57 3.50
C THR A 166 7.55 9.65 2.00
N GLN A 167 8.19 8.75 1.26
CA GLN A 167 7.94 8.63 -0.18
C GLN A 167 6.55 8.07 -0.45
N ILE A 168 5.94 8.45 -1.57
CA ILE A 168 4.68 7.87 -2.01
C ILE A 168 4.93 7.02 -3.26
N TRP A 169 4.54 5.75 -3.20
CA TRP A 169 4.62 4.82 -4.32
C TRP A 169 3.22 4.50 -4.82
N VAL A 170 3.05 4.47 -6.14
CA VAL A 170 1.75 4.25 -6.79
C VAL A 170 1.67 2.88 -7.42
N MET A 171 0.46 2.50 -7.81
CA MET A 171 0.09 1.20 -8.39
C MET A 171 0.20 0.06 -7.37
N ASP A 172 1.40 -0.42 -7.02
CA ASP A 172 1.61 -1.58 -6.12
C ASP A 172 0.79 -2.79 -6.57
N ASP A 173 0.88 -3.08 -7.88
CA ASP A 173 0.09 -4.09 -8.58
C ASP A 173 0.87 -4.74 -9.73
N GLN A 174 0.23 -5.64 -10.47
CA GLN A 174 0.81 -6.44 -11.53
C GLN A 174 1.37 -5.61 -12.69
N ARG A 175 2.47 -6.09 -13.27
CA ARG A 175 3.10 -5.41 -14.41
C ARG A 175 2.27 -5.35 -15.69
N PHE A 176 1.13 -6.06 -15.82
CA PHE A 176 0.24 -5.88 -16.98
C PHE A 176 -0.52 -4.55 -16.93
N GLU A 177 -0.62 -3.94 -15.75
CA GLU A 177 -1.17 -2.59 -15.55
C GLU A 177 -0.25 -1.50 -16.15
N LEU A 178 1.00 -1.88 -16.49
CA LEU A 178 1.99 -0.98 -17.05
C LEU A 178 2.05 -1.01 -18.58
N PRO A 179 2.35 0.13 -19.21
CA PRO A 179 2.52 1.48 -18.63
C PRO A 179 1.21 2.24 -18.43
N TRP A 180 0.09 1.70 -18.90
CA TRP A 180 -1.14 2.45 -19.12
C TRP A 180 -1.74 3.05 -17.84
N TRP A 181 -1.62 2.37 -16.70
CA TRP A 181 -2.13 2.88 -15.43
C TRP A 181 -1.52 4.24 -15.07
N VAL A 182 -0.19 4.34 -15.18
CA VAL A 182 0.55 5.58 -14.89
C VAL A 182 0.28 6.64 -15.94
N ASP A 183 0.18 6.25 -17.22
CA ASP A 183 -0.19 7.17 -18.30
C ASP A 183 -1.56 7.83 -18.03
N GLU A 184 -2.57 7.03 -17.64
CA GLU A 184 -3.91 7.52 -17.29
C GLU A 184 -3.92 8.42 -16.04
N MET A 185 -3.04 8.18 -15.06
CA MET A 185 -2.88 9.08 -13.92
C MET A 185 -2.42 10.47 -14.36
N TYR A 186 -1.46 10.57 -15.28
CA TYR A 186 -0.98 11.84 -15.85
C TYR A 186 -2.00 12.51 -16.78
N ILE A 187 -2.82 11.72 -17.48
CA ILE A 187 -3.97 12.26 -18.25
C ILE A 187 -4.99 12.89 -17.30
N THR A 188 -5.26 12.25 -16.16
CA THR A 188 -6.25 12.70 -15.17
C THR A 188 -5.81 13.97 -14.45
N GLU A 189 -4.57 14.00 -13.94
CA GLU A 189 -3.97 15.17 -13.29
C GLU A 189 -2.57 15.38 -13.83
N SER A 190 -2.37 16.39 -14.70
CA SER A 190 -1.10 16.59 -15.40
C SER A 190 0.09 16.84 -14.46
N ASN A 191 -0.15 17.26 -13.23
CA ASN A 191 0.86 17.49 -12.19
C ASN A 191 0.99 16.33 -11.18
N VAL A 192 0.33 15.18 -11.40
CA VAL A 192 0.36 14.03 -10.47
C VAL A 192 1.77 13.57 -10.15
N GLY A 193 2.70 13.71 -11.10
CA GLY A 193 4.11 13.38 -10.93
C GLY A 193 4.80 14.13 -9.78
N ASN A 194 4.26 15.26 -9.32
CA ASN A 194 4.82 15.97 -8.17
C ASN A 194 4.47 15.34 -6.81
N TYR A 195 3.56 14.36 -6.80
CA TYR A 195 3.00 13.79 -5.57
C TYR A 195 3.36 12.33 -5.35
N PHE A 196 4.04 11.67 -6.29
CA PHE A 196 4.62 10.35 -6.08
C PHE A 196 6.08 10.27 -6.53
N ASP A 197 6.82 9.40 -5.85
CA ASP A 197 8.27 9.25 -5.99
C ASP A 197 8.65 8.05 -6.86
N GLY A 198 7.82 6.99 -6.85
CA GLY A 198 8.11 5.76 -7.59
C GLY A 198 6.87 4.93 -7.91
N ILE A 199 7.06 3.93 -8.78
CA ILE A 199 6.03 3.00 -9.26
C ILE A 199 6.33 1.62 -8.67
N ALA A 200 5.41 1.11 -7.85
CA ALA A 200 5.53 -0.20 -7.21
C ALA A 200 4.88 -1.29 -8.07
N VAL A 201 5.53 -2.45 -8.22
CA VAL A 201 5.12 -3.51 -9.15
C VAL A 201 5.19 -4.89 -8.50
N HIS A 202 4.22 -5.75 -8.80
CA HIS A 202 4.13 -7.14 -8.35
C HIS A 202 4.51 -8.14 -9.47
N TRP A 203 4.79 -9.40 -9.08
CA TRP A 203 5.30 -10.46 -9.96
C TRP A 203 4.40 -11.71 -9.95
N TYR A 204 3.11 -11.60 -10.33
CA TYR A 204 2.22 -12.78 -10.46
C TYR A 204 1.76 -13.06 -11.89
N SER A 205 2.12 -12.17 -12.83
CA SER A 205 1.75 -12.22 -14.25
C SER A 205 2.95 -12.47 -15.18
N GLU A 206 4.09 -12.86 -14.63
CA GLU A 206 5.37 -12.93 -15.32
C GLU A 206 5.41 -13.89 -16.49
N LYS A 207 4.64 -14.99 -16.40
CA LYS A 207 4.54 -16.01 -17.44
C LYS A 207 3.82 -15.51 -18.70
N PHE A 208 3.00 -14.47 -18.55
CA PHE A 208 2.13 -13.98 -19.61
C PHE A 208 2.56 -12.62 -20.17
N ILE A 209 3.23 -11.83 -19.34
CA ILE A 209 3.56 -10.44 -19.65
C ILE A 209 5.07 -10.32 -19.75
N SER A 210 5.60 -9.85 -20.86
CA SER A 210 7.04 -9.64 -21.01
C SER A 210 7.55 -8.52 -20.10
N PRO A 211 8.77 -8.60 -19.53
CA PRO A 211 9.36 -7.51 -18.77
C PRO A 211 9.57 -6.22 -19.57
N ILE A 212 9.42 -6.25 -20.91
CA ILE A 212 9.50 -5.06 -21.77
C ILE A 212 8.54 -3.94 -21.36
N VAL A 213 7.42 -4.27 -20.70
CA VAL A 213 6.49 -3.26 -20.16
C VAL A 213 7.16 -2.35 -19.14
N LEU A 214 8.15 -2.84 -18.39
CA LEU A 214 8.95 -2.03 -17.47
C LEU A 214 9.82 -1.04 -18.23
N ASP A 215 10.48 -1.47 -19.32
CA ASP A 215 11.28 -0.58 -20.17
C ASP A 215 10.42 0.50 -20.83
N LEU A 216 9.20 0.14 -21.26
CA LEU A 216 8.23 1.09 -21.83
C LEU A 216 7.79 2.12 -20.78
N THR A 217 7.48 1.68 -19.56
CA THR A 217 7.13 2.58 -18.45
C THR A 217 8.27 3.53 -18.13
N HIS A 218 9.51 3.04 -18.00
CA HIS A 218 10.66 3.91 -17.74
C HIS A 218 10.90 4.93 -18.85
N LYS A 219 10.71 4.55 -20.12
CA LYS A 219 10.83 5.49 -21.25
C LYS A 219 9.77 6.59 -21.21
N ARG A 220 8.55 6.29 -20.73
CA ARG A 220 7.45 7.26 -20.61
C ARG A 220 7.57 8.15 -19.37
N HIS A 221 8.06 7.59 -18.26
CA HIS A 221 8.17 8.25 -16.96
C HIS A 221 9.60 8.16 -16.42
N PRO A 222 10.60 8.77 -17.10
CA PRO A 222 12.02 8.55 -16.81
C PRO A 222 12.49 9.15 -15.47
N ASP A 223 11.72 10.09 -14.90
CA ASP A 223 11.98 10.68 -13.58
C ASP A 223 11.48 9.80 -12.42
N LYS A 224 10.72 8.74 -12.70
CA LYS A 224 10.17 7.81 -11.72
C LYS A 224 10.98 6.55 -11.67
N PHE A 225 11.41 6.16 -10.46
CA PHE A 225 11.98 4.83 -10.28
C PHE A 225 10.87 3.78 -10.23
N MET A 226 11.22 2.55 -10.56
CA MET A 226 10.33 1.39 -10.39
C MET A 226 10.92 0.46 -9.33
N ILE A 227 10.07 -0.12 -8.51
CA ILE A 227 10.47 -1.07 -7.47
C ILE A 227 9.51 -2.25 -7.42
N MET A 228 10.08 -3.46 -7.29
CA MET A 228 9.29 -4.67 -7.08
C MET A 228 8.98 -4.82 -5.59
N THR A 229 7.69 -4.82 -5.24
CA THR A 229 7.21 -4.75 -3.85
C THR A 229 6.62 -6.06 -3.34
N GLU A 230 6.22 -6.97 -4.25
CA GLU A 230 5.68 -8.28 -3.90
C GLU A 230 5.98 -9.35 -4.97
N ALA A 231 6.37 -10.54 -4.51
CA ALA A 231 6.57 -11.73 -5.33
C ALA A 231 6.44 -12.99 -4.45
N CYS A 232 5.81 -14.04 -4.96
CA CYS A 232 5.70 -15.34 -4.31
C CYS A 232 5.58 -16.48 -5.35
N HIS A 233 6.02 -17.69 -4.99
CA HIS A 233 6.23 -18.79 -5.95
C HIS A 233 4.98 -19.64 -6.20
N THR A 234 3.95 -19.47 -5.38
CA THR A 234 2.64 -20.11 -5.49
C THR A 234 1.61 -19.01 -5.61
N ARG A 235 0.74 -19.08 -6.63
CA ARG A 235 -0.32 -18.08 -6.78
C ARG A 235 -1.11 -18.02 -5.46
N PRO A 236 -1.55 -16.83 -5.00
CA PRO A 236 -2.44 -16.72 -3.84
C PRO A 236 -3.74 -17.55 -3.97
N PHE A 237 -3.99 -18.16 -5.13
CA PHE A 237 -5.18 -18.93 -5.49
C PHE A 237 -4.89 -20.40 -5.87
N ASP A 238 -3.71 -20.94 -5.54
CA ASP A 238 -3.43 -22.36 -5.78
C ASP A 238 -4.19 -23.23 -4.77
N SER A 239 -5.35 -23.75 -5.19
CA SER A 239 -6.24 -24.60 -4.39
C SER A 239 -5.64 -25.95 -3.99
N SER A 240 -4.43 -26.28 -4.45
CA SER A 240 -3.70 -27.49 -4.04
C SER A 240 -3.05 -27.39 -2.66
N ILE A 241 -3.07 -26.20 -2.03
CA ILE A 241 -2.51 -25.95 -0.71
C ILE A 241 -3.59 -25.36 0.20
N GLN A 242 -4.54 -26.20 0.63
CA GLN A 242 -5.26 -25.96 1.88
C GLN A 242 -4.71 -26.92 2.95
N PRO A 243 -4.55 -26.47 4.21
CA PRO A 243 -4.11 -27.34 5.32
C PRO A 243 -5.08 -28.48 5.60
#